data_AF-A0AA95D947-F1
#
_entry.id   AF-A0AA95D947-F1
#
_cell.length_a   1.000
_cell.length_b   1.000
_cell.length_c   1.000
_cell.angle_alpha   90.00
_cell.angle_beta   90.00
_cell.angle_gamma   90.00
#
_symmetry.space_group_name_H-M   'P 1'
#
loop_
_entity.id
_entity.type
_entity.pdbx_description
1 polymer ?
#
loop_
_entity_poly.entity_id
_entity_poly.type
_entity_poly.pdbx_seq_one_letter_code
_entity_poly.pdbx_strand_id
1 'polypeptide(L)'
;MVTLQVTDGNALEEDKDKNRLDKDKNKKRITTTSSGSEENILELFQSEFRRLLSGFEIEEINHLLNENDVDLVKEALKTAINSGKPNIKYIGGILRNWQMNNVTTVEQVRQSEKKNKDKKEEQEAKDEWGY
;
A
#
# COMPACT_ATOMS: atom_id res chain seq x y z
N MET A 1 35.66 31.78 58.83
CA MET A 1 35.66 32.71 57.69
C MET A 1 36.45 32.04 56.57
N VAL A 2 35.83 31.77 55.42
CA VAL A 2 36.50 31.19 54.25
C VAL A 2 36.25 32.14 53.08
N THR A 3 37.33 32.63 52.48
CA THR A 3 37.34 33.70 51.47
C THR A 3 37.03 33.18 50.08
N LEU A 4 36.07 33.80 49.40
CA LEU A 4 35.76 33.59 47.98
C LEU A 4 36.93 34.08 47.12
N GLN A 5 37.38 33.27 46.17
CA GLN A 5 38.23 33.72 45.08
C GLN A 5 37.40 33.72 43.79
N VAL A 6 37.14 34.92 43.26
CA VAL A 6 36.68 35.15 41.89
C VAL A 6 37.94 35.41 41.07
N THR A 7 38.07 34.73 39.92
CA THR A 7 39.05 35.07 38.90
C THR A 7 38.34 35.27 37.57
N ASP A 8 38.56 36.45 37.01
CA ASP A 8 38.02 36.96 35.76
C ASP A 8 38.49 36.19 34.51
N GLY A 9 37.61 36.16 33.51
CA GLY A 9 37.99 36.21 32.09
C GLY A 9 38.28 34.88 31.39
N ASN A 10 37.32 34.39 30.62
CA ASN A 10 37.65 33.87 29.29
C ASN A 10 36.53 34.24 28.30
N ALA A 11 36.87 35.15 27.40
CA ALA A 11 36.09 35.57 26.27
C ALA A 11 36.10 34.52 25.15
N LEU A 12 35.06 34.59 24.30
CA LEU A 12 34.98 34.19 22.89
C LEU A 12 35.56 32.83 22.47
N GLU A 13 34.70 31.98 21.91
CA GLU A 13 34.83 31.59 20.49
C GLU A 13 33.47 31.09 19.97
N GLU A 14 32.88 31.88 19.09
CA GLU A 14 31.88 31.47 18.11
C GLU A 14 32.58 30.53 17.14
N ASP A 15 32.06 29.32 16.89
CA ASP A 15 32.25 28.67 15.58
C ASP A 15 31.51 27.32 15.45
N LYS A 16 30.69 27.30 14.38
CA LYS A 16 30.48 26.18 13.44
C LYS A 16 29.42 25.13 13.81
N ASP A 17 28.22 25.42 13.31
CA ASP A 17 27.47 24.55 12.40
C ASP A 17 28.24 23.31 11.94
N LYS A 18 27.84 22.14 12.48
CA LYS A 18 27.99 20.85 11.80
C LYS A 18 26.78 19.97 12.12
N ASN A 19 25.65 20.32 11.51
CA ASN A 19 24.61 19.34 11.20
C ASN A 19 25.23 18.27 10.28
N ARG A 20 25.64 17.15 10.88
CA ARG A 20 26.10 15.96 10.18
C ARG A 20 25.27 14.76 10.64
N LEU A 21 24.02 14.73 10.22
CA LEU A 21 23.35 13.45 10.01
C LEU A 21 23.67 13.01 8.58
N ASP A 22 24.76 12.26 8.47
CA ASP A 22 25.05 11.37 7.36
C ASP A 22 23.92 10.31 7.31
N LYS A 23 22.80 10.66 6.68
CA LYS A 23 21.75 9.68 6.36
C LYS A 23 22.19 8.96 5.09
N ASP A 24 22.95 7.89 5.31
CA ASP A 24 23.37 6.92 4.31
C ASP A 24 22.25 6.60 3.31
N LYS A 25 22.42 7.17 2.12
CA LYS A 25 21.68 6.88 0.91
C LYS A 25 22.16 5.54 0.36
N ASN A 26 21.86 4.41 0.98
CA ASN A 26 21.93 3.14 0.26
C ASN A 26 21.12 1.99 0.89
N LYS A 27 19.81 1.99 0.65
CA LYS A 27 19.09 0.72 0.45
C LYS A 27 18.12 0.88 -0.70
N LYS A 28 18.63 1.31 -1.85
CA LYS A 28 17.97 1.14 -3.15
C LYS A 28 18.10 -0.34 -3.50
N ARG A 29 17.40 -1.20 -2.76
CA ARG A 29 17.33 -2.64 -3.06
C ARG A 29 16.34 -2.80 -4.20
N ILE A 30 16.90 -2.68 -5.41
CA ILE A 30 16.55 -3.43 -6.63
C ILE A 30 15.04 -3.69 -6.82
N THR A 31 14.42 -2.87 -7.67
CA THR A 31 13.49 -3.35 -8.69
C THR A 31 13.66 -2.44 -9.92
N THR A 32 14.46 -2.91 -10.88
CA THR A 32 14.14 -2.76 -12.32
C THR A 32 12.66 -3.12 -12.51
N THR A 33 11.81 -2.33 -13.14
CA THR A 33 11.84 -1.99 -14.57
C THR A 33 10.96 -0.75 -14.82
N SER A 34 11.26 -0.05 -15.91
CA SER A 34 10.64 1.18 -16.42
C SER A 34 9.12 1.14 -16.64
N SER A 35 8.34 1.89 -15.85
CA SER A 35 7.17 2.68 -16.29
C SER A 35 6.56 3.43 -15.10
N GLY A 36 6.39 4.76 -15.20
CA GLY A 36 5.90 5.60 -14.10
C GLY A 36 4.51 5.22 -13.54
N SER A 37 3.76 4.33 -14.19
CA SER A 37 2.48 3.80 -13.71
C SER A 37 2.63 2.72 -12.61
N GLU A 38 3.72 1.97 -12.60
CA GLU A 38 3.92 0.82 -11.70
C GLU A 38 4.43 1.26 -10.32
N GLU A 39 5.30 2.28 -10.28
CA GLU A 39 5.79 2.85 -9.03
C GLU A 39 4.64 3.43 -8.19
N ASN A 40 3.66 4.05 -8.85
CA ASN A 40 2.48 4.62 -8.20
C ASN A 40 1.57 3.56 -7.56
N ILE A 41 1.48 2.35 -8.14
CA ILE A 41 0.58 1.34 -7.60
C ILE A 41 1.19 0.58 -6.41
N LEU A 42 2.49 0.30 -6.43
CA LEU A 42 3.17 -0.28 -5.28
C LEU A 42 3.10 0.64 -4.06
N GLU A 43 3.23 1.95 -4.26
CA GLU A 43 3.05 2.95 -3.21
C GLU A 43 1.61 2.97 -2.67
N LEU A 44 0.61 2.90 -3.57
CA LEU A 44 -0.80 2.80 -3.19
C LEU A 44 -1.06 1.58 -2.30
N PHE A 45 -0.58 0.40 -2.67
CA PHE A 45 -0.73 -0.81 -1.86
C PHE A 45 -0.09 -0.66 -0.48
N GLN A 46 1.11 -0.07 -0.38
CA GLN A 46 1.78 0.17 0.90
C GLN A 46 1.00 1.17 1.78
N SER A 47 0.47 2.23 1.18
CA SER A 47 -0.36 3.23 1.86
C SER A 47 -1.63 2.59 2.43
N GLU A 48 -2.37 1.84 1.61
CA GLU A 48 -3.63 1.20 2.02
C GLU A 48 -3.41 0.07 3.04
N PHE A 49 -2.34 -0.70 2.89
CA PHE A 49 -2.03 -1.78 3.85
C PHE A 49 -1.38 -1.25 5.14
N ARG A 50 -0.98 0.03 5.15
CA ARG A 50 -0.29 0.69 6.25
C ARG A 50 0.98 -0.05 6.69
N ARG A 51 1.62 -0.75 5.75
CA ARG A 51 2.85 -1.53 5.96
C ARG A 51 3.65 -1.63 4.67
N LEU A 52 4.92 -1.98 4.82
CA LEU A 52 5.76 -2.35 3.70
C LEU A 52 5.35 -3.71 3.13
N LEU A 53 5.42 -3.83 1.82
CA LEU A 53 5.22 -5.08 1.11
C LEU A 53 6.50 -5.92 1.16
N SER A 54 6.33 -7.23 1.31
CA SER A 54 7.40 -8.20 1.11
C SER A 54 7.82 -8.27 -0.36
N GLY A 55 9.04 -8.77 -0.64
CA GLY A 55 9.48 -9.00 -2.01
C GLY A 55 8.54 -9.92 -2.79
N PHE A 56 8.06 -11.00 -2.15
CA PHE A 56 7.08 -11.91 -2.74
C PHE A 56 5.75 -11.22 -3.09
N GLU A 57 5.32 -10.29 -2.23
CA GLU A 57 4.08 -9.53 -2.45
C GLU A 57 4.22 -8.57 -3.63
N ILE A 58 5.39 -7.95 -3.78
CA ILE A 58 5.71 -7.09 -4.93
C ILE A 58 5.73 -7.92 -6.22
N GLU A 59 6.30 -9.12 -6.19
CA GLU A 59 6.27 -10.04 -7.35
C GLU A 59 4.84 -10.45 -7.70
N GLU A 60 4.00 -10.79 -6.72
CA GLU A 60 2.57 -11.07 -6.98
C GLU A 60 1.85 -9.86 -7.58
N ILE A 61 2.09 -8.64 -7.07
CA ILE A 61 1.46 -7.44 -7.61
C ILE A 61 1.92 -7.17 -9.05
N ASN A 62 3.22 -7.32 -9.33
CA ASN A 62 3.76 -7.19 -10.69
C ASN A 62 3.15 -8.23 -11.64
N HIS A 63 2.93 -9.46 -11.17
CA HIS A 63 2.26 -10.48 -11.96
C HIS A 63 0.81 -10.07 -12.30
N LEU A 64 0.06 -9.56 -11.33
CA LEU A 64 -1.31 -9.07 -11.56
C LEU A 64 -1.37 -7.91 -12.56
N LEU A 65 -0.39 -7.00 -12.53
CA LEU A 65 -0.28 -5.86 -13.46
C LEU A 65 0.13 -6.28 -14.87
N ASN A 66 0.87 -7.38 -15.00
CA ASN A 66 1.25 -7.91 -16.32
C ASN A 66 0.09 -8.66 -16.99
N GLU A 67 -0.84 -9.21 -16.20
CA GLU A 67 -2.01 -9.94 -16.70
C GLU A 67 -3.27 -9.08 -16.85
N ASN A 68 -3.37 -7.95 -16.15
CA ASN A 68 -4.58 -7.13 -16.08
C ASN A 68 -4.25 -5.64 -16.19
N ASP A 69 -5.20 -4.85 -16.68
CA ASP A 69 -5.08 -3.40 -16.69
C ASP A 69 -4.89 -2.82 -15.28
N VAL A 70 -4.01 -1.83 -15.17
CA VAL A 70 -3.68 -1.14 -13.91
C VAL A 70 -4.94 -0.63 -13.20
N ASP A 71 -5.92 -0.14 -13.96
CA ASP A 71 -7.16 0.38 -13.39
C ASP A 71 -8.05 -0.73 -12.80
N LEU A 72 -8.04 -1.94 -13.37
CA LEU A 72 -8.71 -3.10 -12.77
C LEU A 72 -8.05 -3.49 -11.45
N VAL A 73 -6.71 -3.51 -11.40
CA VAL A 73 -5.97 -3.82 -10.17
C VAL A 73 -6.27 -2.80 -9.07
N LYS A 74 -6.39 -1.50 -9.40
CA LYS A 74 -6.80 -0.46 -8.44
C LYS A 74 -8.22 -0.68 -7.90
N GLU A 75 -9.18 -1.00 -8.77
CA GLU A 75 -10.55 -1.25 -8.31
C GLU A 75 -10.60 -2.51 -7.44
N ALA A 76 -9.88 -3.57 -7.80
CA ALA A 76 -9.83 -4.81 -7.01
C ALA A 76 -9.22 -4.57 -5.62
N LEU A 77 -8.19 -3.72 -5.53
CA LEU A 77 -7.64 -3.26 -4.26
C LEU A 77 -8.70 -2.55 -3.41
N LYS A 78 -9.47 -1.60 -3.99
CA LYS A 78 -10.55 -0.91 -3.27
C LYS A 78 -11.61 -1.89 -2.75
N THR A 79 -12.03 -2.85 -3.57
CA THR A 79 -13.00 -3.89 -3.16
C THR A 79 -12.45 -4.73 -2.02
N ALA A 80 -11.16 -5.08 -2.05
CA ALA A 80 -10.49 -5.82 -0.98
C ALA A 80 -10.45 -5.03 0.34
N ILE A 81 -10.15 -3.74 0.28
CA ILE A 81 -10.16 -2.84 1.44
C ILE A 81 -11.58 -2.69 2.00
N ASN A 82 -12.57 -2.45 1.12
CA ASN A 82 -13.98 -2.34 1.52
C ASN A 82 -14.53 -3.63 2.14
N SER A 83 -13.99 -4.78 1.73
CA SER A 83 -14.31 -6.09 2.31
C SER A 83 -13.58 -6.36 3.65
N GLY A 84 -12.74 -5.43 4.12
CA GLY A 84 -11.93 -5.57 5.33
C GLY A 84 -10.79 -6.60 5.19
N LYS A 85 -10.46 -7.03 3.97
CA LYS A 85 -9.47 -8.07 3.68
C LYS A 85 -8.44 -7.57 2.66
N PRO A 86 -7.55 -6.64 3.05
CA PRO A 86 -6.49 -6.12 2.20
C PRO A 86 -5.38 -7.19 2.01
N ASN A 87 -5.64 -8.16 1.14
CA ASN A 87 -4.75 -9.29 0.87
C ASN A 87 -4.59 -9.48 -0.64
N ILE A 88 -3.35 -9.62 -1.10
CA ILE A 88 -3.03 -9.71 -2.53
C ILE A 88 -3.64 -10.96 -3.18
N LYS A 89 -3.69 -12.09 -2.47
CA LYS A 89 -4.37 -13.31 -2.95
C LYS A 89 -5.87 -13.08 -3.11
N TYR A 90 -6.47 -12.31 -2.21
CA TYR A 90 -7.88 -11.95 -2.31
C TYR A 90 -8.14 -11.04 -3.51
N ILE A 91 -7.25 -10.06 -3.75
CA ILE A 91 -7.28 -9.18 -4.92
C ILE A 91 -7.19 -10.00 -6.22
N GLY A 92 -6.26 -10.97 -6.31
CA GLY A 92 -6.18 -11.89 -7.45
C GLY A 92 -7.45 -12.73 -7.65
N GLY A 93 -8.10 -13.14 -6.55
CA GLY A 93 -9.40 -13.80 -6.60
C GLY A 93 -10.52 -12.92 -7.17
N ILE A 94 -10.55 -11.64 -6.79
CA ILE A 94 -11.51 -10.65 -7.32
C ILE A 94 -11.29 -10.48 -8.84
N LEU A 95 -10.04 -10.27 -9.26
CA LEU A 95 -9.67 -10.11 -10.68
C LEU A 95 -10.08 -11.35 -11.49
N ARG A 96 -9.77 -12.54 -10.99
CA ARG A 96 -10.17 -13.80 -11.64
C ARG A 96 -11.68 -13.94 -11.74
N ASN A 97 -12.41 -13.55 -10.69
CA ASN A 97 -13.88 -13.54 -10.74
C ASN A 97 -14.39 -12.59 -11.82
N TRP A 98 -13.81 -11.39 -11.97
CA TRP A 98 -14.19 -10.47 -13.04
C TRP A 98 -13.88 -11.03 -14.43
N GLN A 99 -12.71 -11.63 -14.63
CA GLN A 99 -12.35 -12.32 -15.87
C GLN A 99 -13.35 -13.43 -16.23
N MET A 100 -13.77 -14.24 -15.25
CA MET A 100 -14.78 -15.30 -15.46
C MET A 100 -16.17 -14.77 -15.80
N ASN A 101 -16.51 -13.55 -15.37
CA ASN A 101 -17.79 -12.91 -15.68
C ASN A 101 -17.72 -12.06 -16.97
N ASN A 102 -16.66 -12.20 -17.77
CA ASN A 102 -16.35 -11.35 -18.94
C ASN A 102 -16.38 -9.85 -18.61
N VAL A 103 -16.01 -9.49 -17.39
CA VAL A 103 -15.89 -8.10 -16.93
C VAL A 103 -14.46 -7.66 -17.19
N THR A 104 -14.24 -7.03 -18.35
CA THR A 104 -12.90 -6.61 -18.78
C THR A 104 -12.71 -5.08 -18.75
N THR A 105 -13.77 -4.33 -18.44
CA THR A 105 -13.73 -2.86 -18.39
C THR A 105 -14.12 -2.35 -17.01
N VAL A 106 -13.47 -1.28 -16.55
CA VAL A 106 -13.78 -0.59 -15.27
C VAL A 106 -15.27 -0.24 -15.13
N GLU A 107 -15.92 0.15 -16.23
CA GLU A 107 -17.36 0.42 -16.28
C GLU A 107 -18.20 -0.81 -15.92
N GLN A 108 -17.79 -2.00 -16.39
CA GLN A 108 -18.46 -3.27 -16.10
C GLN A 108 -18.15 -3.75 -14.69
N VAL A 109 -16.96 -3.45 -14.15
CA VAL A 109 -16.61 -3.71 -12.74
C VAL A 109 -17.59 -3.00 -11.81
N ARG A 110 -17.87 -1.72 -12.05
CA ARG A 110 -18.85 -0.97 -11.24
C ARG A 110 -20.25 -1.61 -11.26
N GLN A 111 -20.65 -2.19 -12.40
CA GLN A 111 -21.94 -2.87 -12.53
C GLN A 111 -21.94 -4.25 -11.86
N SER A 112 -20.83 -4.99 -11.89
CA SER A 112 -20.72 -6.31 -11.25
C SER A 112 -20.60 -6.20 -9.72
N GLU A 113 -19.89 -5.19 -9.22
CA GLU A 113 -19.79 -4.89 -7.78
C GLU A 113 -21.16 -4.61 -7.16
N LYS A 114 -22.06 -3.94 -7.90
CA LYS A 114 -23.44 -3.72 -7.46
C LYS A 114 -24.21 -5.04 -7.35
N LYS A 115 -24.13 -5.90 -8.37
CA LYS A 115 -24.81 -7.20 -8.40
C LYS A 115 -24.29 -8.21 -7.37
N ASN A 116 -23.01 -8.13 -7.00
CA ASN A 116 -22.41 -9.02 -6.01
C ASN A 116 -22.77 -8.66 -4.57
N LYS A 117 -23.03 -7.38 -4.27
CA LYS A 117 -23.57 -6.96 -2.96
C LYS A 117 -24.96 -7.55 -2.71
N ASP A 118 -25.83 -7.47 -3.73
CA ASP A 118 -27.21 -7.97 -3.65
C ASP A 118 -27.27 -9.50 -3.41
N LYS A 119 -26.31 -10.27 -3.95
CA LYS A 119 -26.23 -11.73 -3.73
C LYS A 119 -25.75 -12.12 -2.34
N LYS A 120 -24.92 -11.29 -1.70
CA LYS A 120 -24.37 -11.57 -0.37
C LYS A 120 -25.45 -11.41 0.71
N GLU A 121 -26.33 -10.42 0.55
CA GLU A 121 -27.51 -10.22 1.42
C GLU A 121 -28.52 -11.39 1.31
N GLU A 122 -28.67 -12.00 0.13
CA GLU A 122 -29.59 -13.14 -0.04
C GLU A 122 -29.06 -14.45 0.57
N GLN A 123 -27.74 -14.61 0.72
CA GLN A 123 -27.14 -15.77 1.39
C GLN A 123 -27.20 -15.63 2.92
N GLU A 124 -26.96 -14.43 3.45
CA GLU A 124 -27.08 -14.14 4.88
C GLU A 124 -28.54 -14.32 5.38
N ALA A 125 -29.54 -14.03 4.54
CA ALA A 125 -30.96 -14.25 4.86
C ALA A 125 -31.39 -15.74 4.86
N LYS A 126 -30.66 -16.63 4.18
CA LYS A 126 -30.97 -18.08 4.13
C LYS A 126 -30.33 -18.84 5.30
N ASP A 127 -29.22 -18.34 5.82
CA ASP A 127 -28.54 -18.94 6.98
C ASP A 127 -29.25 -18.62 8.32
N GLU A 128 -30.03 -17.54 8.40
CA GLU A 128 -30.86 -17.21 9.59
C GLU A 128 -32.13 -18.06 9.75
N TRP A 129 -32.57 -18.76 8.71
CA TRP A 129 -33.78 -19.60 8.71
C TRP A 129 -33.48 -21.08 8.49
N GLY A 130 -32.38 -21.58 9.08
CA GLY A 130 -31.87 -22.95 8.99
C GLY A 130 -32.89 -24.01 8.58
N TYR A 131 -32.84 -24.39 7.30
CA TYR A 131 -33.44 -25.60 6.74
C TYR A 131 -32.32 -26.55 6.32
#